data_AF-A0A3D4VYC9-F1
#
_entry.id   AF-A0A3D4VYC9-F1
#
_cell.length_a   1.000
_cell.length_b   1.000
_cell.length_c   1.000
_cell.angle_alpha   90.00
_cell.angle_beta   90.00
_cell.angle_gamma   90.00
#
_symmetry.space_group_name_H-M   'P 1'
#
loop_
_entity.id
_entity.type
_entity.pdbx_description
1 polymer ?
#
loop_
_entity_poly.entity_id
_entity_poly.type
_entity_poly.pdbx_seq_one_letter_code
_entity_poly.pdbx_strand_id
1 'polypeptide(L)'
;MTQFIDTLVGIFQSSGFARFGEPGGYLYAIMICVGCFLLYLAIVKEFEPLILLPMAFGMILANLPGSGIIHMQYFVGDGLEHPMWIEILNNGG
;
A
#
# COMPACT_ATOMS: atom_id res chain seq x y z
N MET A 1 -18.86 0.66 31.00
CA MET A 1 -18.13 -0.46 30.35
C MET A 1 -18.33 -0.53 28.84
N THR A 2 -19.41 0.04 28.27
CA THR A 2 -19.64 0.08 26.81
C THR A 2 -18.68 1.04 26.09
N GLN A 3 -18.46 2.24 26.64
CA GLN A 3 -17.58 3.26 26.06
C GLN A 3 -16.13 2.80 25.80
N PHE A 4 -15.60 1.93 26.66
CA PHE A 4 -14.27 1.36 26.48
C PHE A 4 -14.23 0.39 25.29
N ILE A 5 -15.24 -0.46 25.16
CA ILE A 5 -15.40 -1.39 24.03
C ILE A 5 -15.60 -0.60 22.74
N ASP A 6 -16.43 0.44 22.75
CA ASP A 6 -16.66 1.30 21.59
C ASP A 6 -15.37 2.00 21.12
N THR A 7 -14.52 2.43 22.06
CA THR A 7 -13.22 3.04 21.75
C THR A 7 -12.26 2.01 21.14
N LEU A 8 -12.21 0.79 21.67
CA LEU A 8 -11.39 -0.29 21.10
C LEU A 8 -11.84 -0.69 19.69
N VAL A 9 -13.16 -0.79 19.47
CA VAL A 9 -13.73 -1.06 18.16
C VAL A 9 -13.43 0.10 17.20
N GLY A 10 -13.53 1.35 17.65
CA GLY A 10 -13.19 2.53 16.85
C GLY A 10 -11.72 2.54 16.40
N ILE A 11 -10.79 2.23 17.30
CA ILE A 11 -9.36 2.12 16.97
C ILE A 11 -9.15 1.01 15.95
N PHE A 12 -9.77 -0.16 16.14
CA PHE A 12 -9.65 -1.27 15.20
C PHE A 12 -10.21 -0.91 13.81
N GLN A 13 -11.37 -0.26 13.74
CA GLN A 13 -11.99 0.18 12.49
C GLN A 13 -11.20 1.29 11.79
N SER A 14 -10.50 2.15 12.53
CA SER A 14 -9.59 3.16 11.94
C SER A 14 -8.25 2.58 11.46
N SER A 15 -7.94 1.33 11.82
CA SER A 15 -6.66 0.71 11.46
C SER A 15 -6.62 0.27 10.00
N GLY A 16 -5.41 0.16 9.44
CA GLY A 16 -5.19 -0.42 8.11
C GLY A 16 -5.71 -1.87 7.98
N PHE A 17 -5.88 -2.58 9.10
CA PHE A 17 -6.45 -3.94 9.08
C PHE A 17 -7.94 -3.96 8.74
N ALA A 18 -8.71 -2.95 9.16
CA ALA A 18 -10.13 -2.87 8.83
C ALA A 18 -10.38 -2.57 7.34
N ARG A 19 -9.44 -1.88 6.71
CA ARG A 19 -9.49 -1.49 5.29
C ARG A 19 -9.36 -2.70 4.34
N PHE A 20 -8.84 -3.84 4.80
CA PHE A 20 -8.87 -5.09 4.00
C PHE A 20 -10.29 -5.64 3.81
N GLY A 21 -11.21 -5.35 4.73
CA GLY A 21 -12.60 -5.82 4.68
C GLY A 21 -13.53 -4.95 3.83
N GLU A 22 -13.07 -3.79 3.35
CA GLU A 22 -13.84 -2.92 2.48
C GLU A 22 -14.01 -3.53 1.07
N PRO A 23 -15.05 -3.14 0.31
CA PRO A 23 -15.22 -3.59 -1.07
C PRO A 23 -13.97 -3.25 -1.92
N GLY A 24 -13.25 -4.28 -2.39
CA GLY A 24 -11.98 -4.12 -3.12
C GLY A 24 -10.72 -4.20 -2.25
N GLY A 25 -10.85 -4.25 -0.92
CA GLY A 25 -9.72 -4.34 0.01
C GLY A 25 -8.88 -5.63 -0.14
N TYR A 26 -9.48 -6.70 -0.65
CA TYR A 26 -8.79 -7.96 -0.95
C TYR A 26 -7.68 -7.80 -2.00
N LEU A 27 -7.74 -6.79 -2.87
CA LEU A 27 -6.70 -6.51 -3.87
C LEU A 27 -5.37 -6.14 -3.19
N TYR A 28 -5.42 -5.37 -2.11
CA TYR A 28 -4.22 -5.05 -1.31
C TYR A 28 -3.58 -6.32 -0.75
N ALA A 29 -4.39 -7.25 -0.22
CA ALA A 29 -3.89 -8.51 0.32
C ALA A 29 -3.23 -9.37 -0.77
N ILE A 30 -3.83 -9.42 -1.97
CA ILE A 30 -3.26 -10.14 -3.12
C ILE A 30 -1.91 -9.51 -3.50
N MET A 31 -1.81 -8.20 -3.61
CA MET A 31 -0.57 -7.52 -4.00
C MET A 31 0.53 -7.65 -2.94
N ILE A 32 0.18 -7.63 -1.66
CA ILE A 32 1.12 -7.93 -0.57
C ILE A 32 1.63 -9.38 -0.69
N CYS A 33 0.76 -10.34 -0.98
CA CYS A 33 1.17 -11.73 -1.22
C CYS A 33 2.13 -11.85 -2.42
N VAL A 34 1.89 -11.11 -3.51
CA VAL A 34 2.81 -11.04 -4.66
C VAL A 34 4.14 -10.42 -4.26
N GLY A 35 4.14 -9.33 -3.50
CA GLY A 35 5.37 -8.72 -2.97
C GLY A 35 6.18 -9.68 -2.09
N CYS A 36 5.52 -10.43 -1.21
CA CYS A 36 6.16 -11.48 -0.42
C CYS A 36 6.72 -12.62 -1.27
N PHE A 37 6.03 -13.01 -2.34
CA PHE A 37 6.51 -14.01 -3.29
C PHE A 37 7.76 -13.52 -4.04
N LEU A 38 7.78 -12.26 -4.49
CA LEU A 38 8.97 -11.66 -5.10
C LEU A 38 10.12 -11.57 -4.09
N LEU A 39 9.84 -11.19 -2.84
CA LEU A 39 10.85 -11.15 -1.78
C LEU A 39 11.44 -12.54 -1.52
N TYR A 40 10.61 -13.59 -1.55
CA TYR A 40 11.08 -14.98 -1.49
C TYR A 40 12.01 -15.32 -2.66
N LEU A 41 11.68 -14.92 -3.90
CA LEU A 41 12.55 -15.14 -5.06
C LEU A 41 13.87 -14.38 -4.95
N ALA A 42 13.86 -13.15 -4.44
CA ALA A 42 15.09 -12.36 -4.21
C ALA A 42 16.02 -13.02 -3.18
N ILE A 43 15.48 -13.50 -2.06
CA ILE A 43 16.30 -13.98 -0.93
C ILE A 43 16.65 -15.47 -1.08
N VAL A 44 15.66 -16.31 -1.36
CA VAL A 44 15.85 -17.78 -1.34
C VAL A 44 16.37 -18.30 -2.68
N LYS A 45 15.92 -17.68 -3.78
CA LYS A 45 16.33 -18.10 -5.13
C LYS A 45 17.39 -17.19 -5.75
N GLU A 46 17.80 -16.13 -5.05
CA GLU A 46 18.84 -15.19 -5.47
C GLU A 46 18.65 -14.64 -6.89
N PHE A 47 17.39 -14.49 -7.33
CA PHE A 47 17.07 -13.85 -8.59
C PHE A 47 17.22 -12.33 -8.44
N GLU A 48 18.21 -11.76 -9.13
CA GLU A 48 18.52 -10.32 -9.17
C GLU A 48 18.35 -9.62 -7.81
N PRO A 49 19.02 -10.10 -6.74
CA PRO A 49 18.72 -9.71 -5.36
C PRO A 49 18.91 -8.21 -5.12
N LEU A 50 19.83 -7.57 -5.84
CA LEU A 50 20.09 -6.13 -5.74
C LEU A 50 18.89 -5.26 -6.16
N ILE A 51 18.09 -5.70 -7.13
CA ILE A 51 16.99 -4.90 -7.69
C ILE A 51 15.64 -5.44 -7.21
N LEU A 52 15.49 -6.77 -7.19
CA LEU A 52 14.22 -7.41 -6.88
C LEU A 52 13.85 -7.25 -5.40
N LEU A 53 14.83 -7.22 -4.49
CA LEU A 53 14.59 -6.99 -3.06
C LEU A 53 14.00 -5.59 -2.76
N PRO A 54 14.61 -4.47 -3.19
CA PRO A 54 14.01 -3.16 -2.99
C PRO A 54 12.69 -2.98 -3.75
N MET A 55 12.54 -3.60 -4.92
CA MET A 55 11.27 -3.58 -5.66
C MET A 55 10.15 -4.30 -4.91
N ALA A 56 10.41 -5.52 -4.41
CA ALA A 56 9.45 -6.27 -3.61
C ALA A 56 9.04 -5.53 -2.34
N PHE A 57 10.01 -4.88 -1.68
CA PHE A 57 9.74 -4.04 -0.51
C PHE A 57 8.88 -2.83 -0.86
N GLY A 58 9.20 -2.12 -1.96
CA GLY A 58 8.39 -1.00 -2.46
C GLY A 58 6.97 -1.42 -2.82
N MET A 59 6.78 -2.59 -3.43
CA MET A 59 5.46 -3.14 -3.75
C MET A 59 4.62 -3.40 -2.49
N ILE A 60 5.21 -3.96 -1.44
CA ILE A 60 4.52 -4.17 -0.16
C ILE A 60 4.11 -2.83 0.46
N LEU A 61 5.03 -1.86 0.51
CA LEU A 61 4.75 -0.54 1.08
C LEU A 61 3.64 0.20 0.32
N ALA A 62 3.72 0.23 -1.01
CA ALA A 62 2.72 0.88 -1.86
C ALA A 62 1.31 0.28 -1.73
N ASN A 63 1.20 -0.99 -1.34
CA ASN A 63 -0.08 -1.70 -1.20
C ASN A 63 -0.56 -1.81 0.25
N LEU A 64 0.06 -1.11 1.21
CA LEU A 64 -0.45 -1.02 2.57
C LEU A 64 -1.77 -0.23 2.60
N PRO A 65 -2.89 -0.82 3.06
CA PRO A 65 -4.19 -0.16 3.05
C PRO A 65 -4.19 1.10 3.92
N GLY A 66 -4.60 2.23 3.33
CA GLY A 66 -4.67 3.50 4.05
C GLY A 66 -3.31 4.13 4.40
N SER A 67 -2.21 3.62 3.84
CA SER A 67 -0.87 4.16 4.11
C SER A 67 -0.60 5.52 3.48
N GLY A 68 -1.26 5.85 2.35
CA GLY A 68 -1.01 7.08 1.60
C GLY A 68 0.44 7.19 1.11
N ILE A 69 1.12 6.05 0.91
CA ILE A 69 2.52 6.05 0.47
C ILE A 69 2.64 6.36 -1.03
N ILE A 70 1.64 5.96 -1.82
CA ILE A 70 1.57 6.29 -3.24
C ILE A 70 0.18 6.83 -3.62
N HIS A 71 0.17 7.85 -4.47
CA HIS A 71 -1.00 8.52 -4.98
C HIS A 71 -0.99 8.53 -6.53
N MET A 72 -1.29 7.38 -7.14
CA MET A 72 -1.28 7.20 -8.62
C MET A 72 -2.15 8.20 -9.38
N GLN A 73 -3.21 8.72 -8.77
CA GLN A 73 -4.05 9.80 -9.31
C GLN A 73 -3.22 11.02 -9.71
N TYR A 74 -2.16 11.36 -8.98
CA TYR A 74 -1.32 12.50 -9.28
C TYR A 74 -0.39 12.26 -10.48
N PHE A 75 -0.21 11.00 -10.89
CA PHE A 75 0.65 10.61 -12.01
C PHE A 75 -0.12 10.31 -13.29
N VAL A 76 -1.39 9.88 -13.19
CA VAL A 76 -2.15 9.32 -14.33
C VAL A 76 -3.57 9.93 -14.46
N GLY A 77 -4.04 10.72 -13.48
CA GLY A 77 -5.46 10.88 -13.18
C GLY A 77 -6.34 11.77 -14.08
N ASP A 78 -5.81 12.80 -14.77
CA ASP A 78 -6.70 13.91 -15.19
C ASP A 78 -6.72 14.21 -16.70
N GLY A 79 -6.21 13.31 -17.54
CA GLY A 79 -6.10 13.56 -18.98
C GLY A 79 -5.13 14.70 -19.35
N LEU A 80 -4.36 15.17 -18.36
CA LEU A 80 -3.22 16.05 -18.54
C LEU A 80 -2.05 15.23 -19.09
N GLU A 81 -1.35 15.74 -20.09
CA GLU A 81 -0.13 15.09 -20.64
C GLU A 81 1.06 15.10 -19.65
N HIS A 82 0.85 15.64 -18.45
CA HIS A 82 1.87 15.77 -17.42
C HIS A 82 1.30 15.45 -16.03
N PRO A 83 2.12 14.89 -15.13
CA PRO A 83 1.71 14.62 -13.76
C PRO A 83 1.53 15.93 -12.96
N MET A 84 0.73 15.88 -11.91
CA MET A 84 0.40 17.03 -11.07
C MET A 84 1.53 17.35 -10.09
N TRP A 85 2.61 17.94 -10.60
CA TRP A 85 3.83 18.22 -9.84
C TRP A 85 3.59 18.93 -8.50
N ILE A 86 2.67 19.89 -8.47
CA ILE A 86 2.34 20.66 -7.27
C ILE A 86 1.69 19.78 -6.20
N GLU A 87 0.81 18.85 -6.60
CA GLU A 87 0.14 17.96 -5.66
C GLU A 87 1.10 16.87 -5.15
N ILE A 88 1.95 16.32 -6.02
CA ILE A 88 2.99 15.34 -5.66
C ILE A 88 3.96 15.92 -4.63
N LEU A 89 4.40 17.16 -4.84
CA LEU A 89 5.35 17.82 -3.94
C LEU A 89 4.74 18.14 -2.57
N ASN A 90 3.42 18.38 -2.50
CA ASN A 90 2.74 18.76 -1.27
C ASN A 90 2.13 17.58 -0.50
N ASN A 91 1.70 16.53 -1.19
CA ASN A 91 0.97 15.40 -0.61
C ASN A 91 1.73 14.06 -0.70
N GLY A 92 2.89 14.04 -1.36
CA GLY A 92 3.61 12.80 -1.66
C GLY A 92 3.23 12.23 -3.04
N GLY A 93 4.13 11.39 -3.57
CA GLY A 93 3.87 10.60 -4.78
C GLY A 93 2.96 9.41 -4.50
#